data_AF-A0A4U3KRN9-F1
#
_entry.id   AF-A0A4U3KRN9-F1
#
_cell.length_a   1.000
_cell.length_b   1.000
_cell.length_c   1.000
_cell.angle_alpha   90.00
_cell.angle_beta   90.00
_cell.angle_gamma   90.00
#
_symmetry.space_group_name_H-M   'P 1'
#
loop_
_entity.id
_entity.type
_entity.pdbx_description
1 polymer ?
#
loop_
_entity_poly.entity_id
_entity_poly.type
_entity_poly.pdbx_seq_one_letter_code
_entity_poly.pdbx_strand_id
1 'polypeptide(L)'
;MASSQLSPKKYIETRARTLPIYKCFVTKGWKEAGEADVIVMRSHVNGNVTAGFYLVDLMCLGVKDTFYFFNEPEAEIYKRLPTEIDEMFDEVEYALAHNIIYAGHDFALEYGIDPAKEFAVTRFILEEDNDNIPIIDIPVGDEDGLPHLIVHHPGEHSNALARLIKNAGEGNYRYTISGLTDDDFDDNDEEYEDVIDDYDLGRITPLIAAGLSHNELYDFDQAEERTGIEKVTLITEQDLRELRKKKPDRFDPAITDTEDYEQIDNSEFIAAGITEEEEDTFLQKFENDFLVAEELPNGEREEYTRDLLDRYADKLLIATALFEIEFGLNGKLISLARSRIEDLQMYPLAKLDLALANILEPAPQPGFEDIYEQKDILKWFPPAELPGDKDLATFWLIQVMVHLKKDDLLSAIYYYYLYSEINVTNFMVAAVQVELSEAIRKEINKK
;
A
#
# COMPACT_ATOMS: atom_id res chain seq x y z
N MET A 1 -16.64 36.50 5.03
CA MET A 1 -15.42 35.73 5.30
C MET A 1 -15.83 34.28 5.21
N ALA A 2 -15.32 33.53 4.22
CA ALA A 2 -15.57 32.10 4.15
C ALA A 2 -14.83 31.45 5.32
N SER A 3 -15.58 30.80 6.21
CA SER A 3 -15.02 29.89 7.20
C SER A 3 -14.46 28.70 6.44
N SER A 4 -13.14 28.63 6.22
CA SER A 4 -12.51 27.40 5.72
C SER A 4 -12.86 26.27 6.70
N GLN A 5 -13.71 25.33 6.28
CA GLN A 5 -13.88 24.09 7.03
C GLN A 5 -12.52 23.37 7.02
N LEU A 6 -12.02 23.02 8.20
CA LEU A 6 -10.82 22.18 8.30
C LEU A 6 -11.16 20.80 7.70
N SER A 7 -10.23 20.20 6.95
CA SER A 7 -10.35 18.80 6.54
C SER A 7 -10.43 17.89 7.78
N PRO A 8 -11.02 16.69 7.67
CA PRO A 8 -11.06 15.72 8.76
C PRO A 8 -9.68 15.46 9.37
N LYS A 9 -8.68 15.12 8.56
CA LYS A 9 -7.28 14.92 8.99
C LYS A 9 -6.73 16.14 9.73
N LYS A 10 -6.89 17.35 9.16
CA LYS A 10 -6.38 18.56 9.82
C LYS A 10 -7.07 18.87 11.13
N TYR A 11 -8.37 18.56 11.21
CA TYR A 11 -9.09 18.64 12.46
C TYR A 11 -8.52 17.66 13.47
N ILE A 12 -8.28 16.40 13.08
CA ILE A 12 -7.69 15.40 13.97
C ILE A 12 -6.36 15.89 14.55
N GLU A 13 -5.41 16.28 13.69
CA GLU A 13 -4.08 16.75 14.08
C GLU A 13 -4.09 17.96 15.02
N THR A 14 -5.06 18.86 14.87
CA THR A 14 -5.05 20.16 15.56
C THR A 14 -6.08 20.30 16.67
N ARG A 15 -7.12 19.47 16.67
CA ARG A 15 -8.31 19.63 17.54
C ARG A 15 -8.81 18.35 18.19
N ALA A 16 -8.49 17.14 17.72
CA ALA A 16 -9.08 15.92 18.30
C ALA A 16 -8.86 15.80 19.81
N ARG A 17 -7.65 16.13 20.30
CA ARG A 17 -7.34 16.13 21.75
C ARG A 17 -8.21 17.08 22.60
N THR A 18 -8.87 18.07 21.97
CA THR A 18 -9.77 19.00 22.66
C THR A 18 -11.18 18.43 22.87
N LEU A 19 -11.54 17.37 22.14
CA LEU A 19 -12.80 16.67 22.32
C LEU A 19 -12.70 15.76 23.55
N PRO A 20 -13.71 15.68 24.42
CA PRO A 20 -13.68 14.75 25.55
C PRO A 20 -13.72 13.30 25.06
N ILE A 21 -12.95 12.44 25.74
CA ILE A 21 -13.07 10.98 25.59
C ILE A 21 -14.49 10.57 25.97
N TYR A 22 -15.09 9.69 25.17
CA TYR A 22 -16.46 9.22 25.32
C TYR A 22 -16.53 7.74 25.72
N LYS A 23 -16.06 6.84 24.85
CA LYS A 23 -16.04 5.39 25.07
C LYS A 23 -14.77 4.79 24.50
N CYS A 24 -14.29 3.73 25.13
CA CYS A 24 -13.18 2.94 24.61
C CYS A 24 -13.54 1.47 24.65
N PHE A 25 -13.01 0.71 23.69
CA PHE A 25 -13.25 -0.72 23.58
C PHE A 25 -11.94 -1.44 23.31
N VAL A 26 -11.85 -2.69 23.76
CA VAL A 26 -10.75 -3.60 23.40
C VAL A 26 -11.31 -5.00 23.11
N THR A 27 -10.75 -5.69 22.12
CA THR A 27 -11.14 -7.08 21.80
C THR A 27 -10.97 -8.00 23.01
N LYS A 28 -11.95 -8.85 23.29
CA LYS A 28 -11.88 -9.83 24.39
C LYS A 28 -10.75 -10.83 24.15
N GLY A 29 -10.08 -11.25 25.22
CA GLY A 29 -8.98 -12.22 25.14
C GLY A 29 -7.67 -11.65 24.60
N TRP A 30 -7.56 -10.32 24.45
CA TRP A 30 -6.38 -9.66 23.90
C TRP A 30 -5.07 -10.00 24.64
N LYS A 31 -5.15 -10.24 25.96
CA LYS A 31 -3.97 -10.59 26.78
C LYS A 31 -3.42 -11.96 26.41
N GLU A 32 -4.30 -12.92 26.21
CA GLU A 32 -3.94 -14.28 25.86
C GLU A 32 -3.54 -14.39 24.38
N ALA A 33 -4.15 -13.57 23.52
CA ALA A 33 -3.85 -13.52 22.09
C ALA A 33 -2.51 -12.82 21.78
N GLY A 34 -2.06 -11.90 22.64
CA GLY A 34 -0.89 -11.05 22.35
C GLY A 34 -1.19 -9.97 21.31
N GLU A 35 -2.47 -9.72 21.01
CA GLU A 35 -2.94 -8.79 20.00
C GLU A 35 -4.27 -8.16 20.46
N ALA A 36 -4.48 -6.88 20.15
CA ALA A 36 -5.65 -6.12 20.56
C ALA A 36 -6.17 -5.21 19.46
N ASP A 37 -7.45 -5.30 19.10
CA ASP A 37 -8.13 -4.17 18.46
C ASP A 37 -8.61 -3.22 19.55
N VAL A 38 -8.17 -1.97 19.47
CA VAL A 38 -8.54 -0.91 20.41
C VAL A 38 -9.33 0.15 19.67
N ILE A 39 -10.46 0.55 20.23
CA ILE A 39 -11.29 1.65 19.71
C ILE A 39 -11.30 2.76 20.74
N VAL A 40 -10.98 3.99 20.32
CA VAL A 40 -11.07 5.19 21.17
C VAL A 40 -12.01 6.19 20.53
N MET A 41 -13.10 6.52 21.21
CA MET A 41 -14.12 7.45 20.74
C MET A 41 -14.07 8.78 21.52
N ARG A 42 -14.16 9.89 20.78
CA ARG A 42 -14.31 11.25 21.33
C ARG A 42 -15.62 11.87 20.88
N SER A 43 -16.35 12.49 21.80
CA SER A 43 -17.67 13.08 21.49
C SER A 43 -17.55 14.53 21.01
N HIS A 44 -18.28 14.84 19.94
CA HIS A 44 -18.49 16.20 19.44
C HIS A 44 -19.71 16.87 20.10
N VAL A 45 -19.72 18.20 20.09
CA VAL A 45 -20.82 19.00 20.66
C VAL A 45 -22.16 18.83 19.94
N ASN A 46 -22.16 18.31 18.70
CA ASN A 46 -23.35 18.01 17.91
C ASN A 46 -23.95 16.63 18.21
N GLY A 47 -23.34 15.84 19.11
CA GLY A 47 -23.77 14.48 19.45
C GLY A 47 -23.18 13.38 18.57
N ASN A 48 -22.36 13.73 17.58
CA ASN A 48 -21.58 12.77 16.80
C ASN A 48 -20.29 12.39 17.52
N VAL A 49 -19.58 11.40 16.99
CA VAL A 49 -18.31 10.91 17.53
C VAL A 49 -17.22 10.89 16.46
N THR A 50 -15.98 11.09 16.89
CA THR A 50 -14.79 10.69 16.16
C THR A 50 -14.23 9.44 16.81
N ALA A 51 -13.98 8.39 16.05
CA ALA A 51 -13.45 7.13 16.56
C ALA A 51 -12.13 6.81 15.87
N GLY A 52 -11.09 6.49 16.64
CA GLY A 52 -9.84 5.89 16.15
C GLY A 52 -9.84 4.40 16.44
N PHE A 53 -9.37 3.62 15.47
CA PHE A 53 -9.24 2.16 15.52
C PHE A 53 -7.75 1.81 15.44
N TYR A 54 -7.29 0.88 16.25
CA TYR A 54 -5.88 0.51 16.35
C TYR A 54 -5.78 -1.00 16.48
N LEU A 55 -5.14 -1.66 15.53
CA LEU A 55 -4.71 -3.05 15.66
C LEU A 55 -3.30 -3.04 16.27
N VAL A 56 -3.18 -3.56 17.49
CA VAL A 56 -1.94 -3.52 18.28
C VAL A 56 -1.44 -4.93 18.52
N ASP A 57 -0.30 -5.27 17.94
CA ASP A 57 0.49 -6.45 18.25
C ASP A 57 1.39 -6.14 19.46
N LEU A 58 1.13 -6.85 20.57
CA LEU A 58 1.88 -6.71 21.81
C LEU A 58 3.09 -7.65 21.87
N MET A 59 3.21 -8.59 20.94
CA MET A 59 4.31 -9.56 20.87
C MET A 59 5.52 -9.01 20.11
N CYS A 60 5.31 -8.18 19.08
CA CYS A 60 6.44 -7.62 18.32
C CYS A 60 6.14 -6.31 17.55
N LEU A 61 5.13 -6.31 16.68
CA LEU A 61 5.01 -5.30 15.61
C LEU A 61 4.44 -3.95 16.07
N GLY A 62 3.89 -3.87 17.27
CA GLY A 62 3.30 -2.64 17.78
C GLY A 62 2.00 -2.30 17.07
N VAL A 63 1.78 -1.03 16.72
CA VAL A 63 0.55 -0.61 16.02
C VAL A 63 0.64 -0.98 14.54
N LYS A 64 0.03 -2.12 14.17
CA LYS A 64 0.10 -2.70 12.82
C LYS A 64 -0.81 -2.02 11.80
N ASP A 65 -1.96 -1.54 12.26
CA ASP A 65 -2.92 -0.85 11.41
C ASP A 65 -3.74 0.14 12.25
N THR A 66 -4.18 1.23 11.63
CA THR A 66 -5.03 2.22 12.28
C THR A 66 -5.78 3.08 11.28
N PHE A 67 -7.03 3.39 11.60
CA PHE A 67 -7.86 4.30 10.81
C PHE A 67 -8.82 5.08 11.72
N TYR A 68 -9.58 6.01 11.16
CA TYR A 68 -10.54 6.78 11.93
C TYR A 68 -11.84 7.08 11.17
N PHE A 69 -12.92 7.24 11.93
CA PHE A 69 -14.16 7.88 11.46
C PHE A 69 -14.28 9.27 12.08
N PHE A 70 -14.74 10.24 11.28
CA PHE A 70 -14.76 11.64 11.69
C PHE A 70 -16.17 12.21 11.79
N ASN A 71 -16.55 12.64 13.00
CA ASN A 71 -17.77 13.40 13.25
C ASN A 71 -19.02 12.72 12.68
N GLU A 72 -19.16 11.42 12.95
CA GLU A 72 -20.27 10.58 12.48
C GLU A 72 -21.21 10.19 13.63
N PRO A 73 -22.49 9.89 13.35
CA PRO A 73 -23.37 9.30 14.35
C PRO A 73 -22.83 7.95 14.84
N GLU A 74 -22.84 7.70 16.16
CA GLU A 74 -22.38 6.45 16.79
C GLU A 74 -23.02 5.20 16.13
N ALA A 75 -24.30 5.28 15.79
CA ALA A 75 -25.01 4.18 15.14
C ALA A 75 -24.50 3.84 13.72
N GLU A 76 -23.94 4.80 12.98
CA GLU A 76 -23.36 4.53 11.65
C GLU A 76 -22.00 3.85 11.76
N ILE A 77 -21.20 4.22 12.77
CA ILE A 77 -19.93 3.54 13.07
C ILE A 77 -20.20 2.07 13.41
N TYR A 78 -21.18 1.80 14.27
CA TYR A 78 -21.52 0.42 14.66
C TYR A 78 -22.02 -0.45 13.51
N LYS A 79 -22.68 0.13 12.49
CA LYS A 79 -23.10 -0.63 11.30
C LYS A 79 -21.95 -1.11 10.42
N ARG A 80 -20.80 -0.44 10.48
CA ARG A 80 -19.61 -0.77 9.68
C ARG A 80 -18.69 -1.75 10.38
N LEU A 81 -18.95 -2.05 11.65
CA LEU A 81 -18.19 -3.06 12.37
C LEU A 81 -18.76 -4.44 12.05
N PRO A 82 -17.91 -5.42 11.67
CA PRO A 82 -18.34 -6.72 11.16
C PRO A 82 -19.08 -7.60 12.18
N THR A 83 -19.26 -7.15 13.44
CA THR A 83 -19.86 -7.95 14.52
C THR A 83 -20.59 -7.07 15.55
N GLU A 84 -21.51 -7.66 16.31
CA GLU A 84 -22.08 -7.03 17.50
C GLU A 84 -20.95 -6.76 18.51
N ILE A 85 -20.55 -5.50 18.68
CA ILE A 85 -19.44 -5.07 19.56
C ILE A 85 -19.51 -5.72 20.94
N ASP A 86 -20.72 -5.88 21.49
CA ASP A 86 -20.94 -6.48 22.81
C ASP A 86 -20.44 -7.95 22.91
N GLU A 87 -20.37 -8.67 21.78
CA GLU A 87 -19.90 -10.05 21.75
C GLU A 87 -18.37 -10.15 21.71
N MET A 88 -17.71 -9.29 20.93
CA MET A 88 -16.25 -9.37 20.69
C MET A 88 -15.41 -8.40 21.52
N PHE A 89 -15.99 -7.32 22.04
CA PHE A 89 -15.25 -6.26 22.73
C PHE A 89 -15.73 -6.08 24.17
N ASP A 90 -14.80 -5.68 25.03
CA ASP A 90 -15.11 -5.13 26.35
C ASP A 90 -15.02 -3.60 26.29
N GLU A 91 -16.05 -2.90 26.80
CA GLU A 91 -15.94 -1.46 27.06
C GLU A 91 -14.98 -1.24 28.24
N VAL A 92 -13.95 -0.41 28.04
CA VAL A 92 -12.86 -0.19 28.98
C VAL A 92 -12.66 1.29 29.28
N GLU A 93 -12.04 1.57 30.43
CA GLU A 93 -11.59 2.91 30.77
C GLU A 93 -10.49 3.37 29.81
N TYR A 94 -10.46 4.67 29.52
CA TYR A 94 -9.50 5.26 28.59
C TYR A 94 -8.05 4.92 28.93
N ALA A 95 -7.71 4.91 30.22
CA ALA A 95 -6.37 4.60 30.68
C ALA A 95 -5.90 3.22 30.16
N LEU A 96 -6.76 2.20 30.16
CA LEU A 96 -6.38 0.88 29.68
C LEU A 96 -6.16 0.88 28.16
N ALA A 97 -7.10 1.46 27.39
CA ALA A 97 -6.98 1.56 25.94
C ALA A 97 -5.70 2.32 25.52
N HIS A 98 -5.41 3.44 26.20
CA HIS A 98 -4.21 4.25 25.96
C HIS A 98 -2.93 3.47 26.27
N ASN A 99 -2.84 2.82 27.43
CA ASN A 99 -1.66 2.04 27.80
C ASN A 99 -1.44 0.84 26.87
N ILE A 100 -2.48 0.16 26.37
CA ILE A 100 -2.33 -0.95 25.40
C ILE A 100 -1.67 -0.44 24.11
N ILE A 101 -2.19 0.65 23.55
CA ILE A 101 -1.68 1.21 22.29
C ILE A 101 -0.21 1.65 22.44
N TYR A 102 0.09 2.41 23.50
CA TYR A 102 1.45 2.91 23.70
C TYR A 102 2.43 1.83 24.15
N ALA A 103 2.00 0.81 24.89
CA ALA A 103 2.87 -0.33 25.23
C ALA A 103 3.34 -1.07 23.96
N GLY A 104 2.43 -1.41 23.05
CA GLY A 104 2.82 -2.04 21.78
C GLY A 104 3.68 -1.11 20.90
N HIS A 105 3.26 0.15 20.75
CA HIS A 105 4.00 1.16 20.00
C HIS A 105 5.45 1.34 20.50
N ASP A 106 5.63 1.57 21.80
CA ASP A 106 6.95 1.85 22.37
C ASP A 106 7.83 0.60 22.35
N PHE A 107 7.25 -0.58 22.61
CA PHE A 107 7.96 -1.85 22.53
C PHE A 107 8.54 -2.12 21.13
N ALA A 108 7.74 -1.95 20.08
CA ALA A 108 8.20 -2.12 18.70
C ALA A 108 9.29 -1.09 18.33
N LEU A 109 9.12 0.16 18.76
CA LEU A 109 10.08 1.24 18.51
C LEU A 109 11.45 1.00 19.17
N GLU A 110 11.53 0.32 20.32
CA GLU A 110 12.80 -0.07 20.94
C GLU A 110 13.66 -0.93 20.00
N TYR A 111 13.01 -1.73 19.14
CA TYR A 111 13.65 -2.54 18.11
C TYR A 111 13.69 -1.86 16.74
N GLY A 112 13.34 -0.58 16.64
CA GLY A 112 13.35 0.18 15.40
C GLY A 112 12.33 -0.30 14.37
N ILE A 113 11.20 -0.83 14.84
CA ILE A 113 10.02 -1.15 14.03
C ILE A 113 9.05 0.03 14.18
N ASP A 114 8.80 0.73 13.08
CA ASP A 114 7.90 1.88 13.08
C ASP A 114 6.43 1.44 13.06
N PRO A 115 5.51 2.18 13.70
CA PRO A 115 4.07 1.91 13.62
C PRO A 115 3.53 2.16 12.21
N ALA A 116 2.32 1.67 11.93
CA ALA A 116 1.57 1.95 10.70
C ALA A 116 1.61 3.45 10.33
N LYS A 117 1.78 3.77 9.04
CA LYS A 117 1.94 5.16 8.55
C LYS A 117 0.79 6.06 9.01
N GLU A 118 -0.42 5.54 9.05
CA GLU A 118 -1.67 6.19 9.46
C GLU A 118 -1.65 6.61 10.94
N PHE A 119 -0.80 5.98 11.77
CA PHE A 119 -0.63 6.32 13.18
C PHE A 119 -0.10 7.75 13.35
N ALA A 120 0.59 8.31 12.36
CA ALA A 120 0.99 9.72 12.34
C ALA A 120 -0.21 10.66 12.55
N VAL A 121 -1.40 10.28 12.09
CA VAL A 121 -2.64 11.04 12.25
C VAL A 121 -3.46 10.55 13.43
N THR A 122 -3.73 9.24 13.50
CA THR A 122 -4.68 8.70 14.47
C THR A 122 -4.19 8.88 15.91
N ARG A 123 -2.87 8.95 16.16
CA ARG A 123 -2.29 9.33 17.46
C ARG A 123 -2.78 10.66 18.04
N PHE A 124 -3.34 11.56 17.25
CA PHE A 124 -3.93 12.81 17.74
C PHE A 124 -5.35 12.62 18.32
N ILE A 125 -5.98 11.48 18.06
CA ILE A 125 -7.17 11.02 18.80
C ILE A 125 -6.78 10.53 20.19
N LEU A 126 -5.54 10.10 20.38
CA LEU A 126 -4.99 9.78 21.70
C LEU A 126 -4.45 11.05 22.37
N GLU A 127 -4.53 11.10 23.69
CA GLU A 127 -3.73 12.01 24.49
C GLU A 127 -2.25 11.64 24.34
N GLU A 128 -1.39 12.64 24.55
CA GLU A 128 0.05 12.41 24.57
C GLU A 128 0.39 11.46 25.72
N ASP A 129 1.29 10.51 25.48
CA ASP A 129 1.80 9.65 26.53
C ASP A 129 2.65 10.48 27.51
N ASN A 130 2.07 10.75 28.67
CA ASN A 130 2.65 11.55 29.74
C ASN A 130 2.02 11.18 31.09
N ASP A 131 2.57 11.70 32.18
CA ASP A 131 2.17 11.39 33.56
C ASP A 131 0.71 11.74 33.92
N ASN A 132 -0.09 12.30 33.00
CA ASN A 132 -1.50 12.61 33.27
C ASN A 132 -2.40 11.37 33.19
N ILE A 133 -1.96 10.30 32.53
CA ILE A 133 -2.72 9.06 32.40
C ILE A 133 -2.17 8.04 33.40
N PRO A 134 -3.02 7.35 34.18
CA PRO A 134 -2.56 6.30 35.07
C PRO A 134 -1.78 5.23 34.31
N ILE A 135 -0.54 4.99 34.72
CA ILE A 135 0.30 3.93 34.15
C ILE A 135 -0.30 2.57 34.55
N ILE A 136 -0.57 1.75 33.54
CA ILE A 136 -1.02 0.37 33.69
C ILE A 136 0.04 -0.50 33.02
N ASP A 137 0.56 -1.47 33.76
CA ASP A 137 1.53 -2.43 33.25
C ASP A 137 0.85 -3.36 32.23
N ILE A 138 1.23 -3.23 30.96
CA ILE A 138 0.75 -4.05 29.84
C ILE A 138 1.89 -4.99 29.46
N PRO A 139 1.72 -6.32 29.60
CA PRO A 139 2.72 -7.27 29.14
C PRO A 139 2.93 -7.16 27.63
N VAL A 140 4.21 -7.15 27.23
CA VAL A 140 4.66 -7.11 25.83
C VAL A 140 5.78 -8.12 25.63
N GLY A 141 5.91 -8.63 24.42
CA GLY A 141 6.80 -9.75 24.08
C GLY A 141 6.28 -11.10 24.57
N ASP A 142 7.13 -12.12 24.44
CA ASP A 142 6.87 -13.46 24.93
C ASP A 142 6.91 -13.57 26.47
N GLU A 143 6.85 -14.79 27.00
CA GLU A 143 6.93 -15.07 28.44
C GLU A 143 8.22 -14.56 29.11
N ASP A 144 9.30 -14.35 28.34
CA ASP A 144 10.59 -13.81 28.79
C ASP A 144 10.70 -12.29 28.54
N GLY A 145 9.68 -11.66 27.94
CA GLY A 145 9.66 -10.26 27.53
C GLY A 145 10.48 -9.98 26.26
N LEU A 146 10.83 -11.00 25.48
CA LEU A 146 11.54 -10.85 24.21
C LEU A 146 10.53 -10.64 23.07
N PRO A 147 10.89 -9.86 22.04
CA PRO A 147 10.03 -9.67 20.89
C PRO A 147 9.83 -11.01 20.18
N HIS A 148 8.57 -11.35 19.93
CA HIS A 148 8.17 -12.58 19.28
C HIS A 148 7.41 -12.24 18.01
N LEU A 149 8.13 -12.23 16.89
CA LEU A 149 7.53 -12.03 15.59
C LEU A 149 6.80 -13.30 15.17
N ILE A 150 5.48 -13.23 15.16
CA ILE A 150 4.61 -14.30 14.69
C ILE A 150 4.11 -13.89 13.30
N VAL A 151 4.40 -14.71 12.31
CA VAL A 151 3.96 -14.52 10.92
C VAL A 151 3.13 -15.70 10.48
N HIS A 152 2.29 -15.54 9.47
CA HIS A 152 1.57 -16.65 8.85
C HIS A 152 2.35 -17.22 7.67
N HIS A 153 3.13 -16.37 6.98
CA HIS A 153 3.89 -16.76 5.79
C HIS A 153 5.37 -16.41 5.93
N PRO A 154 6.30 -17.25 5.42
CA PRO A 154 7.70 -16.89 5.34
C PRO A 154 7.91 -15.58 4.58
N GLY A 155 8.63 -14.63 5.19
CA GLY A 155 8.95 -13.34 4.55
C GLY A 155 7.94 -12.22 4.84
N GLU A 156 6.78 -12.54 5.41
CA GLU A 156 5.87 -11.54 6.00
C GLU A 156 6.63 -10.72 7.06
N HIS A 157 6.47 -9.41 7.04
CA HIS A 157 7.19 -8.49 7.94
C HIS A 157 8.71 -8.71 7.95
N SER A 158 9.32 -9.07 6.80
CA SER A 158 10.77 -9.26 6.66
C SER A 158 11.59 -8.06 7.16
N ASN A 159 11.08 -6.84 6.97
CA ASN A 159 11.66 -5.62 7.54
C ASN A 159 11.72 -5.67 9.07
N ALA A 160 10.63 -6.06 9.74
CA ALA A 160 10.62 -6.22 11.19
C ALA A 160 11.63 -7.29 11.64
N LEU A 161 11.71 -8.42 10.94
CA LEU A 161 12.70 -9.46 11.22
C LEU A 161 14.15 -8.94 11.07
N ALA A 162 14.44 -8.18 10.02
CA ALA A 162 15.76 -7.56 9.81
C ALA A 162 16.09 -6.55 10.93
N ARG A 163 15.11 -5.76 11.38
CA ARG A 163 15.26 -4.83 12.51
C ARG A 163 15.53 -5.58 13.81
N LEU A 164 14.85 -6.70 14.07
CA LEU A 164 15.13 -7.57 15.22
C LEU A 164 16.55 -8.14 15.18
N ILE A 165 16.98 -8.69 14.05
CA ILE A 165 18.35 -9.20 13.87
C ILE A 165 19.39 -8.11 14.16
N LYS A 166 19.14 -6.89 13.67
CA LYS A 166 20.04 -5.74 13.81
C LYS A 166 20.07 -5.15 15.23
N ASN A 167 18.90 -4.98 15.85
CA ASN A 167 18.74 -4.19 17.07
C ASN A 167 18.63 -5.05 18.34
N ALA A 168 17.94 -6.19 18.28
CA ALA A 168 17.90 -7.16 19.39
C ALA A 168 19.14 -8.07 19.37
N GLY A 169 19.57 -8.51 18.19
CA GLY A 169 20.66 -9.46 18.00
C GLY A 169 20.20 -10.92 18.07
N GLU A 170 20.95 -11.79 17.40
CA GLU A 170 20.64 -13.22 17.28
C GLU A 170 20.49 -13.88 18.68
N GLY A 171 19.35 -14.53 18.91
CA GLY A 171 19.01 -15.16 20.19
C GLY A 171 18.26 -14.28 21.20
N ASN A 172 18.00 -13.00 20.89
CA ASN A 172 17.24 -12.07 21.73
C ASN A 172 15.85 -11.74 21.16
N TYR A 173 15.32 -12.57 20.27
CA TYR A 173 13.97 -12.49 19.73
C TYR A 173 13.49 -13.90 19.37
N ARG A 174 12.18 -14.08 19.26
CA ARG A 174 11.56 -15.29 18.72
C ARG A 174 10.93 -14.97 17.37
N TYR A 175 11.00 -15.94 16.47
CA TYR A 175 10.34 -15.89 15.18
C TYR A 175 9.57 -17.20 15.01
N THR A 176 8.26 -17.11 14.84
CA THR A 176 7.39 -18.26 14.65
C THR A 176 6.53 -18.03 13.43
N ILE A 177 6.39 -19.07 12.63
CA ILE A 177 5.42 -19.12 11.56
C ILE A 177 4.20 -19.86 12.13
N SER A 178 3.14 -19.13 12.47
CA SER A 178 1.92 -19.66 13.11
C SER A 178 1.05 -20.38 12.09
N GLY A 179 0.81 -21.67 12.36
CA GLY A 179 0.18 -22.61 11.42
C GLY A 179 0.87 -23.98 11.38
N LEU A 180 2.04 -24.11 12.01
CA LEU A 180 2.82 -25.35 12.12
C LEU A 180 2.80 -25.85 13.56
N THR A 181 2.11 -26.96 13.86
CA THR A 181 2.24 -27.64 15.15
C THR A 181 3.31 -28.74 15.06
N ASP A 182 3.98 -29.04 16.17
CA ASP A 182 5.04 -30.07 16.26
C ASP A 182 4.57 -31.50 15.89
N ASP A 183 3.27 -31.72 15.67
CA ASP A 183 2.70 -32.97 15.16
C ASP A 183 2.72 -33.09 13.62
N ASP A 184 3.14 -32.03 12.90
CA ASP A 184 3.20 -31.97 11.44
C ASP A 184 4.57 -32.35 10.86
N PHE A 185 5.49 -32.89 11.68
CA PHE A 185 6.69 -33.61 11.20
C PHE A 185 6.35 -35.00 10.63
N ASP A 186 5.24 -35.12 9.89
CA ASP A 186 4.94 -36.25 9.01
C ASP A 186 5.04 -35.76 7.56
N ASP A 187 6.28 -35.60 7.08
CA ASP A 187 6.71 -35.52 5.66
C ASP A 187 5.63 -35.08 4.64
N ASN A 188 5.04 -33.89 4.82
CA ASN A 188 4.29 -33.18 3.79
C ASN A 188 4.28 -31.68 4.09
N ASP A 189 5.26 -30.99 3.51
CA ASP A 189 5.23 -29.54 3.30
C ASP A 189 3.95 -29.18 2.52
N GLU A 190 2.92 -28.66 3.18
CA GLU A 190 1.86 -27.88 2.52
C GLU A 190 2.00 -26.42 2.98
N GLU A 191 2.78 -25.69 2.17
CA GLU A 191 2.95 -24.24 2.14
C GLU A 191 1.57 -23.56 2.21
N TYR A 192 1.34 -22.61 3.14
CA TYR A 192 0.14 -21.77 3.09
C TYR A 192 0.21 -20.94 1.82
N GLU A 193 -0.59 -21.35 0.86
CA GLU A 193 -0.62 -20.86 -0.50
C GLU A 193 -1.75 -19.83 -0.61
N ASP A 194 -1.46 -18.59 -1.04
CA ASP A 194 -2.53 -17.60 -1.31
C ASP A 194 -3.54 -18.22 -2.28
N VAL A 195 -4.82 -18.14 -1.93
CA VAL A 195 -5.94 -18.63 -2.75
C VAL A 195 -6.54 -17.45 -3.49
N ILE A 196 -6.71 -17.57 -4.80
CA ILE A 196 -7.15 -16.45 -5.62
C ILE A 196 -8.53 -15.94 -5.20
N ASP A 197 -9.39 -16.84 -4.73
CA ASP A 197 -10.79 -16.59 -4.32
C ASP A 197 -10.92 -15.78 -3.02
N ASP A 198 -9.84 -15.61 -2.25
CA ASP A 198 -9.84 -14.79 -1.04
C ASP A 198 -9.75 -13.28 -1.33
N TYR A 199 -9.45 -12.92 -2.59
CA TYR A 199 -9.28 -11.54 -3.01
C TYR A 199 -10.48 -11.04 -3.84
N ASP A 200 -10.99 -9.86 -3.50
CA ASP A 200 -11.99 -9.14 -4.31
C ASP A 200 -11.45 -8.83 -5.73
N LEU A 201 -12.38 -8.64 -6.68
CA LEU A 201 -12.04 -8.26 -8.05
C LEU A 201 -11.25 -6.93 -8.09
N GLY A 202 -10.11 -6.92 -8.78
CA GLY A 202 -9.22 -5.76 -8.89
C GLY A 202 -8.20 -5.63 -7.75
N ARG A 203 -8.11 -6.63 -6.85
CA ARG A 203 -7.17 -6.61 -5.72
C ARG A 203 -5.91 -7.44 -5.93
N ILE A 204 -5.81 -8.25 -6.98
CA ILE A 204 -4.59 -9.03 -7.23
C ILE A 204 -3.48 -8.11 -7.74
N THR A 205 -2.53 -7.80 -6.86
CA THR A 205 -1.29 -7.07 -7.16
C THR A 205 -0.17 -8.04 -7.56
N PRO A 206 0.97 -7.55 -8.09
CA PRO A 206 2.14 -8.40 -8.32
C PRO A 206 2.66 -9.11 -7.06
N LEU A 207 2.60 -8.44 -5.89
CA LEU A 207 3.00 -9.04 -4.61
C LEU A 207 2.10 -10.23 -4.25
N ILE A 208 0.78 -10.06 -4.37
CA ILE A 208 -0.19 -11.14 -4.14
C ILE A 208 0.03 -12.27 -5.15
N ALA A 209 0.19 -11.94 -6.43
CA ALA A 209 0.43 -12.95 -7.45
C ALA A 209 1.69 -13.79 -7.18
N ALA A 210 2.75 -13.17 -6.64
CA ALA A 210 3.97 -13.86 -6.25
C ALA A 210 3.76 -14.85 -5.09
N GLY A 211 2.78 -14.61 -4.21
CA GLY A 211 2.40 -15.50 -3.10
C GLY A 211 1.44 -16.64 -3.47
N LEU A 212 0.75 -16.56 -4.61
CA LEU A 212 -0.17 -17.61 -5.08
C LEU A 212 0.53 -18.96 -5.29
N SER A 213 -0.18 -20.06 -5.01
CA SER A 213 0.33 -21.39 -5.33
C SER A 213 0.58 -21.64 -6.80
N HIS A 214 1.30 -22.72 -7.11
CA HIS A 214 1.35 -23.21 -8.48
C HIS A 214 -0.04 -23.65 -9.00
N ASN A 215 -0.95 -24.14 -8.17
CA ASN A 215 -2.25 -24.58 -8.66
C ASN A 215 -3.17 -23.39 -8.93
N GLU A 216 -3.29 -22.47 -7.98
CA GLU A 216 -4.08 -21.23 -8.02
C GLU A 216 -3.60 -20.31 -9.15
N LEU A 217 -2.29 -20.13 -9.30
CA LEU A 217 -1.74 -19.30 -10.36
C LEU A 217 -2.06 -19.86 -11.76
N TYR A 218 -2.22 -21.17 -11.91
CA TYR A 218 -2.45 -21.83 -13.21
C TYR A 218 -3.89 -22.38 -13.38
N ASP A 219 -4.81 -22.11 -12.45
CA ASP A 219 -6.22 -22.43 -12.61
C ASP A 219 -6.93 -21.35 -13.44
N PHE A 220 -7.14 -21.67 -14.72
CA PHE A 220 -7.71 -20.75 -15.69
C PHE A 220 -9.21 -20.50 -15.47
N ASP A 221 -9.94 -21.40 -14.80
CA ASP A 221 -11.39 -21.25 -14.62
C ASP A 221 -11.70 -20.13 -13.59
N GLN A 222 -10.85 -19.94 -12.56
CA GLN A 222 -10.93 -18.82 -11.61
C GLN A 222 -10.35 -17.52 -12.18
N ALA A 223 -9.36 -17.61 -13.07
CA ALA A 223 -8.79 -16.44 -13.74
C ALA A 223 -9.73 -15.83 -14.80
N GLU A 224 -10.66 -16.59 -15.40
CA GLU A 224 -11.56 -16.09 -16.46
C GLU A 224 -12.49 -14.95 -15.99
N GLU A 225 -12.87 -14.91 -14.71
CA GLU A 225 -13.72 -13.85 -14.12
C GLU A 225 -12.93 -12.62 -13.65
N ARG A 226 -11.59 -12.68 -13.62
CA ARG A 226 -10.72 -11.58 -13.19
C ARG A 226 -10.61 -10.45 -14.22
N THR A 227 -10.20 -9.27 -13.76
CA THR A 227 -10.02 -8.11 -14.65
C THR A 227 -8.88 -8.35 -15.64
N GLY A 228 -8.84 -7.54 -16.71
CA GLY A 228 -7.75 -7.63 -17.70
C GLY A 228 -6.37 -7.38 -17.10
N ILE A 229 -6.25 -6.46 -16.14
CA ILE A 229 -4.99 -6.12 -15.47
C ILE A 229 -4.51 -7.29 -14.58
N GLU A 230 -5.41 -7.89 -13.81
CA GLU A 230 -5.08 -9.04 -12.95
C GLU A 230 -4.64 -10.23 -13.80
N LYS A 231 -5.31 -10.51 -14.92
CA LYS A 231 -4.90 -11.55 -15.86
C LYS A 231 -3.48 -11.34 -16.37
N VAL A 232 -3.13 -10.10 -16.74
CA VAL A 232 -1.76 -9.77 -17.18
C VAL A 232 -0.76 -9.95 -16.03
N THR A 233 -1.14 -9.59 -14.81
CA THR A 233 -0.31 -9.77 -13.61
C THR A 233 -0.02 -11.24 -13.34
N LEU A 234 -1.05 -12.09 -13.33
CA LEU A 234 -0.93 -13.54 -13.14
C LEU A 234 -0.05 -14.17 -14.23
N ILE A 235 -0.27 -13.81 -15.50
CA ILE A 235 0.54 -14.29 -16.63
C ILE A 235 2.01 -13.88 -16.49
N THR A 236 2.27 -12.65 -16.02
CA THR A 236 3.63 -12.16 -15.84
C THR A 236 4.35 -12.96 -14.75
N GLU A 237 3.67 -13.26 -13.65
CA GLU A 237 4.22 -14.10 -12.59
C GLU A 237 4.48 -15.54 -13.06
N GLN A 238 3.56 -16.13 -13.86
CA GLN A 238 3.81 -17.44 -14.49
C GLN A 238 5.08 -17.43 -15.35
N ASP A 239 5.29 -16.37 -16.13
CA ASP A 239 6.47 -16.21 -16.98
C ASP A 239 7.75 -16.03 -16.14
N LEU A 240 7.71 -15.27 -15.05
CA LEU A 240 8.81 -15.10 -14.09
C LEU A 240 9.22 -16.43 -13.45
N ARG A 241 8.25 -17.24 -12.98
CA ARG A 241 8.49 -18.58 -12.41
C ARG A 241 9.11 -19.51 -13.43
N GLU A 242 8.63 -19.49 -14.67
CA GLU A 242 9.21 -20.27 -15.77
C GLU A 242 10.63 -19.82 -16.14
N LEU A 243 10.93 -18.52 -16.09
CA LEU A 243 12.28 -17.99 -16.29
C LEU A 243 13.23 -18.48 -15.20
N ARG A 244 12.84 -18.32 -13.93
CA ARG A 244 13.62 -18.78 -12.77
C ARG A 244 13.98 -20.27 -12.90
N LYS A 245 13.02 -21.08 -13.36
CA LYS A 245 13.20 -22.52 -13.57
C LYS A 245 14.14 -22.85 -14.74
N LYS A 246 14.02 -22.16 -15.88
CA LYS A 246 14.74 -22.51 -17.11
C LYS A 246 16.08 -21.79 -17.29
N LYS A 247 16.22 -20.59 -16.73
CA LYS A 247 17.36 -19.68 -16.88
C LYS A 247 17.65 -18.97 -15.53
N PRO A 248 18.01 -19.71 -14.47
CA PRO A 248 18.23 -19.12 -13.14
C PRO A 248 19.36 -18.08 -13.12
N ASP A 249 20.30 -18.11 -14.06
CA ASP A 249 21.36 -17.11 -14.24
C ASP A 249 20.86 -15.78 -14.84
N ARG A 250 19.60 -15.75 -15.29
CA ARG A 250 18.93 -14.59 -15.91
C ARG A 250 17.77 -14.08 -15.04
N PHE A 251 17.73 -14.52 -13.78
CA PHE A 251 16.72 -14.15 -12.80
C PHE A 251 17.41 -13.87 -11.45
N ASP A 252 17.27 -12.66 -10.93
CA ASP A 252 17.74 -12.28 -9.60
C ASP A 252 16.74 -11.28 -8.98
N PRO A 253 15.90 -11.70 -8.02
CA PRO A 253 14.90 -10.84 -7.40
C PRO A 253 15.44 -10.18 -6.12
N ALA A 254 16.73 -10.30 -5.81
CA ALA A 254 17.28 -9.78 -4.55
C ALA A 254 17.23 -8.25 -4.53
N ILE A 255 16.18 -7.73 -3.91
CA ILE A 255 15.96 -6.31 -3.68
C ILE A 255 16.15 -5.94 -2.20
N THR A 256 16.03 -6.91 -1.30
CA THR A 256 16.18 -6.71 0.14
C THR A 256 17.62 -6.28 0.45
N ASP A 257 17.79 -5.36 1.41
CA ASP A 257 19.08 -4.72 1.77
C ASP A 257 19.71 -3.81 0.69
N THR A 258 18.91 -3.27 -0.24
CA THR A 258 19.38 -2.28 -1.23
C THR A 258 18.96 -0.85 -0.89
N GLU A 259 19.77 0.14 -1.29
CA GLU A 259 19.44 1.57 -1.14
C GLU A 259 18.14 1.94 -1.88
N ASP A 260 17.77 1.22 -2.94
CA ASP A 260 16.52 1.42 -3.66
C ASP A 260 15.31 0.88 -2.88
N TYR A 261 15.47 -0.26 -2.18
CA TYR A 261 14.42 -0.79 -1.31
C TYR A 261 14.18 0.08 -0.08
N GLU A 262 15.23 0.64 0.52
CA GLU A 262 15.12 1.60 1.63
C GLU A 262 14.28 2.85 1.25
N GLN A 263 14.14 3.17 -0.04
CA GLN A 263 13.30 4.30 -0.48
C GLN A 263 11.80 4.02 -0.28
N ILE A 264 11.35 2.76 -0.27
CA ILE A 264 9.94 2.38 0.03
C ILE A 264 9.59 2.70 1.48
N ASP A 265 10.50 2.41 2.40
CA ASP A 265 10.30 2.69 3.82
C ASP A 265 10.26 4.20 4.09
N ASN A 266 11.00 4.98 3.29
CA ASN A 266 11.14 6.42 3.46
C ASN A 266 10.16 7.25 2.62
N SER A 267 9.30 6.64 1.80
CA SER A 267 8.34 7.38 0.96
C SER A 267 7.10 7.81 1.72
N GLU A 268 6.56 8.95 1.30
CA GLU A 268 5.25 9.42 1.77
C GLU A 268 4.12 8.62 1.10
N PHE A 269 2.99 8.44 1.77
CA PHE A 269 1.82 7.82 1.14
C PHE A 269 1.31 8.65 -0.05
N ILE A 270 1.38 9.99 0.10
CA ILE A 270 0.91 10.97 -0.87
C ILE A 270 2.04 11.30 -1.84
N ALA A 271 1.73 11.36 -3.14
CA ALA A 271 2.68 11.80 -4.16
C ALA A 271 3.15 13.25 -3.93
N ALA A 272 4.40 13.57 -4.28
CA ALA A 272 4.94 14.88 -3.97
C ALA A 272 4.21 16.00 -4.73
N GLY A 273 3.95 17.11 -4.03
CA GLY A 273 3.20 18.25 -4.56
C GLY A 273 1.69 18.08 -4.57
N ILE A 274 1.16 16.93 -4.15
CA ILE A 274 -0.28 16.72 -3.91
C ILE A 274 -0.64 17.15 -2.50
N THR A 275 -1.77 17.85 -2.37
CA THR A 275 -2.32 18.21 -1.06
C THR A 275 -3.31 17.14 -0.58
N GLU A 276 -3.46 17.00 0.74
CA GLU A 276 -4.47 16.11 1.34
C GLU A 276 -5.90 16.41 0.85
N GLU A 277 -6.25 17.69 0.64
CA GLU A 277 -7.57 18.06 0.09
C GLU A 277 -7.78 17.49 -1.32
N GLU A 278 -6.71 17.45 -2.10
CA GLU A 278 -6.75 16.91 -3.45
C GLU A 278 -6.82 15.38 -3.46
N GLU A 279 -6.13 14.71 -2.55
CA GLU A 279 -6.24 13.27 -2.32
C GLU A 279 -7.64 12.87 -1.84
N ASP A 280 -8.20 13.56 -0.84
CA ASP A 280 -9.58 13.37 -0.38
C ASP A 280 -10.58 13.57 -1.54
N THR A 281 -10.35 14.60 -2.37
CA THR A 281 -11.17 14.87 -3.55
C THR A 281 -11.04 13.74 -4.57
N PHE A 282 -9.83 13.24 -4.80
CA PHE A 282 -9.55 12.09 -5.66
C PHE A 282 -10.34 10.87 -5.16
N LEU A 283 -10.16 10.44 -3.92
CA LEU A 283 -10.85 9.27 -3.37
C LEU A 283 -12.39 9.39 -3.48
N GLN A 284 -12.95 10.57 -3.16
CA GLN A 284 -14.40 10.77 -3.22
C GLN A 284 -14.98 10.83 -4.63
N LYS A 285 -14.23 11.35 -5.61
CA LYS A 285 -14.74 11.61 -6.96
C LYS A 285 -14.34 10.54 -7.96
N PHE A 286 -13.12 10.03 -7.81
CA PHE A 286 -12.53 9.08 -8.74
C PHE A 286 -13.36 7.81 -8.83
N GLU A 287 -13.66 7.12 -7.72
CA GLU A 287 -14.46 5.88 -7.77
C GLU A 287 -15.85 6.11 -8.39
N ASN A 288 -16.53 7.20 -8.01
CA ASN A 288 -17.87 7.51 -8.48
C ASN A 288 -17.93 7.83 -9.98
N ASP A 289 -16.95 8.56 -10.51
CA ASP A 289 -16.92 8.95 -11.92
C ASP A 289 -16.23 7.86 -12.79
N PHE A 290 -15.27 7.11 -12.23
CA PHE A 290 -14.54 6.04 -12.93
C PHE A 290 -15.41 4.82 -13.20
N LEU A 291 -16.16 4.34 -12.20
CA LEU A 291 -17.08 3.22 -12.39
C LEU A 291 -18.09 3.49 -13.52
N VAL A 292 -18.54 4.75 -13.63
CA VAL A 292 -19.41 5.17 -14.73
C VAL A 292 -18.68 5.10 -16.07
N ALA A 293 -17.42 5.52 -16.14
CA ALA A 293 -16.62 5.44 -17.37
C ALA A 293 -16.40 3.99 -17.84
N GLU A 294 -16.15 3.06 -16.92
CA GLU A 294 -15.96 1.63 -17.25
C GLU A 294 -17.22 0.99 -17.84
N GLU A 295 -18.40 1.34 -17.34
CA GLU A 295 -19.68 0.82 -17.83
C GLU A 295 -20.09 1.36 -19.23
N LEU A 296 -19.46 2.44 -19.70
CA LEU A 296 -19.78 3.04 -20.99
C LEU A 296 -19.17 2.27 -22.18
N PRO A 297 -19.89 2.16 -23.32
CA PRO A 297 -19.30 1.69 -24.58
C PRO A 297 -18.10 2.55 -25.01
N ASN A 298 -17.08 1.96 -25.63
CA ASN A 298 -15.80 2.64 -25.97
C ASN A 298 -15.96 4.05 -26.59
N GLY A 299 -16.91 4.25 -27.52
CA GLY A 299 -17.11 5.55 -28.17
C GLY A 299 -17.72 6.63 -27.28
N GLU A 300 -18.54 6.23 -26.29
CA GLU A 300 -19.17 7.14 -25.31
C GLU A 300 -18.21 7.41 -24.14
N ARG A 301 -17.38 6.41 -23.79
CA ARG A 301 -16.32 6.54 -22.79
C ARG A 301 -15.30 7.62 -23.15
N GLU A 302 -14.81 7.65 -24.40
CA GLU A 302 -13.84 8.68 -24.84
C GLU A 302 -14.38 10.11 -24.71
N GLU A 303 -15.69 10.31 -24.93
CA GLU A 303 -16.34 11.61 -24.77
C GLU A 303 -16.53 11.95 -23.28
N TYR A 304 -16.92 10.96 -22.48
CA TYR A 304 -17.10 11.10 -21.04
C TYR A 304 -15.78 11.41 -20.32
N THR A 305 -14.70 10.68 -20.60
CA THR A 305 -13.39 10.93 -20.01
C THR A 305 -12.85 12.31 -20.38
N ARG A 306 -13.15 12.81 -21.59
CA ARG A 306 -12.80 14.17 -21.98
C ARG A 306 -13.55 15.22 -21.14
N ASP A 307 -14.84 15.01 -20.89
CA ASP A 307 -15.62 15.88 -19.99
C ASP A 307 -15.08 15.84 -18.55
N LEU A 308 -14.70 14.67 -18.05
CA LEU A 308 -14.06 14.54 -16.74
C LEU A 308 -12.72 15.28 -16.67
N LEU A 309 -11.87 15.15 -17.70
CA LEU A 309 -10.61 15.88 -17.78
C LEU A 309 -10.81 17.40 -17.82
N ASP A 310 -11.82 17.90 -18.52
CA ASP A 310 -12.14 19.33 -18.53
C ASP A 310 -12.72 19.81 -17.19
N ARG A 311 -13.51 18.96 -16.51
CA ARG A 311 -14.11 19.26 -15.20
C ARG A 311 -13.09 19.26 -14.07
N TYR A 312 -12.11 18.37 -14.14
CA TYR A 312 -11.10 18.12 -13.10
C TYR A 312 -9.70 18.53 -13.54
N ALA A 313 -9.58 19.45 -14.52
CA ALA A 313 -8.29 19.91 -15.04
C ALA A 313 -7.39 20.55 -13.96
N ASP A 314 -7.97 21.03 -12.86
CA ASP A 314 -7.29 21.60 -11.69
C ASP A 314 -7.04 20.59 -10.56
N LYS A 315 -7.43 19.32 -10.73
CA LYS A 315 -7.24 18.22 -9.78
C LYS A 315 -6.25 17.22 -10.37
N LEU A 316 -4.97 17.41 -10.09
CA LEU A 316 -3.86 16.65 -10.66
C LEU A 316 -4.02 15.14 -10.49
N LEU A 317 -4.33 14.64 -9.30
CA LEU A 317 -4.50 13.19 -9.09
C LEU A 317 -5.61 12.59 -9.97
N ILE A 318 -6.73 13.31 -10.12
CA ILE A 318 -7.84 12.87 -10.97
C ILE A 318 -7.43 12.93 -12.44
N ALA A 319 -6.81 14.02 -12.86
CA ALA A 319 -6.33 14.17 -14.23
C ALA A 319 -5.33 13.06 -14.60
N THR A 320 -4.33 12.82 -13.75
CA THR A 320 -3.33 11.76 -13.89
C THR A 320 -3.97 10.38 -14.00
N ALA A 321 -4.85 10.01 -13.08
CA ALA A 321 -5.47 8.70 -13.11
C ALA A 321 -6.36 8.51 -14.35
N LEU A 322 -7.11 9.54 -14.77
CA LEU A 322 -7.86 9.51 -16.04
C LEU A 322 -6.94 9.33 -17.25
N PHE A 323 -5.74 9.92 -17.24
CA PHE A 323 -4.75 9.69 -18.28
C PHE A 323 -4.23 8.25 -18.28
N GLU A 324 -3.89 7.69 -17.11
CA GLU A 324 -3.40 6.32 -16.98
C GLU A 324 -4.44 5.30 -17.49
N ILE A 325 -5.70 5.46 -17.06
CA ILE A 325 -6.84 4.63 -17.48
C ILE A 325 -7.00 4.65 -19.00
N GLU A 326 -7.07 5.84 -19.58
CA GLU A 326 -7.30 5.99 -21.02
C GLU A 326 -6.11 5.48 -21.84
N PHE A 327 -4.89 5.64 -21.32
CA PHE A 327 -3.71 5.05 -21.91
C PHE A 327 -3.82 3.52 -21.95
N GLY A 328 -4.16 2.90 -20.82
CA GLY A 328 -4.35 1.45 -20.70
C GLY A 328 -5.45 0.89 -21.60
N LEU A 329 -6.51 1.67 -21.86
CA LEU A 329 -7.66 1.21 -22.65
C LEU A 329 -7.49 1.37 -24.17
N ASN A 330 -6.92 2.50 -24.64
CA ASN A 330 -7.02 2.90 -26.05
C ASN A 330 -5.71 3.32 -26.72
N GLY A 331 -4.61 3.56 -25.98
CA GLY A 331 -3.28 3.93 -26.51
C GLY A 331 -3.23 5.17 -27.43
N LYS A 332 -4.32 5.94 -27.53
CA LYS A 332 -4.47 7.04 -28.53
C LYS A 332 -4.52 8.43 -27.92
N LEU A 333 -4.43 8.54 -26.59
CA LEU A 333 -4.64 9.80 -25.89
C LEU A 333 -3.42 10.71 -25.77
N ILE A 334 -2.26 10.33 -26.33
CA ILE A 334 -1.07 11.19 -26.36
C ILE A 334 -1.37 12.58 -26.93
N SER A 335 -2.32 12.71 -27.85
CA SER A 335 -2.72 14.03 -28.37
C SER A 335 -3.50 14.89 -27.35
N LEU A 336 -4.32 14.27 -26.47
CA LEU A 336 -5.07 14.95 -25.42
C LEU A 336 -4.17 15.29 -24.22
N ALA A 337 -3.34 14.33 -23.79
CA ALA A 337 -2.30 14.55 -22.78
C ALA A 337 -1.31 15.66 -23.20
N ARG A 338 -0.94 15.72 -24.50
CA ARG A 338 -0.16 16.83 -25.07
C ARG A 338 -0.85 18.18 -24.97
N SER A 339 -2.17 18.23 -25.11
CA SER A 339 -2.90 19.52 -25.03
C SER A 339 -2.89 20.12 -23.63
N ARG A 340 -2.54 19.32 -22.61
CA ARG A 340 -2.42 19.72 -21.20
C ARG A 340 -0.97 19.62 -20.67
N ILE A 341 -0.01 19.26 -21.52
CA ILE A 341 1.37 18.94 -21.10
C ILE A 341 2.11 20.13 -20.51
N GLU A 342 1.86 21.35 -21.00
CA GLU A 342 2.48 22.56 -20.46
C GLU A 342 2.00 22.84 -19.03
N ASP A 343 0.73 22.52 -18.72
CA ASP A 343 0.14 22.69 -17.39
C ASP A 343 0.60 21.58 -16.42
N LEU A 344 0.73 20.35 -16.92
CA LEU A 344 1.13 19.17 -16.15
C LEU A 344 2.63 19.08 -15.87
N GLN A 345 3.47 19.72 -16.70
CA GLN A 345 4.93 19.78 -16.51
C GLN A 345 5.33 20.47 -15.20
N MET A 346 4.44 21.17 -14.51
CA MET A 346 4.75 21.74 -13.20
C MET A 346 4.81 20.69 -12.09
N TYR A 347 4.37 19.44 -12.33
CA TYR A 347 4.23 18.42 -11.30
C TYR A 347 5.07 17.16 -11.56
N PRO A 348 5.76 16.62 -10.53
CA PRO A 348 6.63 15.44 -10.69
C PRO A 348 5.91 14.17 -11.16
N LEU A 349 4.81 13.76 -10.51
CA LEU A 349 4.09 12.53 -10.85
C LEU A 349 3.60 12.53 -12.31
N ALA A 350 2.93 13.61 -12.73
CA ALA A 350 2.45 13.73 -14.10
C ALA A 350 3.57 13.70 -15.15
N LYS A 351 4.77 14.23 -14.83
CA LYS A 351 5.94 14.10 -15.70
C LYS A 351 6.40 12.64 -15.82
N LEU A 352 6.41 11.89 -14.72
CA LEU A 352 6.74 10.48 -14.71
C LEU A 352 5.71 9.68 -15.53
N ASP A 353 4.41 9.92 -15.36
CA ASP A 353 3.38 9.20 -16.10
C ASP A 353 3.45 9.47 -17.60
N LEU A 354 3.71 10.72 -17.99
CA LEU A 354 3.94 11.08 -19.38
C LEU A 354 5.21 10.41 -19.96
N ALA A 355 6.29 10.31 -19.17
CA ALA A 355 7.48 9.59 -19.58
C ALA A 355 7.23 8.10 -19.75
N LEU A 356 6.47 7.48 -18.84
CA LEU A 356 6.09 6.08 -18.89
C LEU A 356 5.21 5.79 -20.11
N ALA A 357 4.17 6.59 -20.33
CA ALA A 357 3.33 6.51 -21.52
C ALA A 357 4.16 6.69 -22.81
N ASN A 358 5.08 7.66 -22.85
CA ASN A 358 5.92 7.90 -24.02
C ASN A 358 6.89 6.74 -24.31
N ILE A 359 7.49 6.12 -23.28
CA ILE A 359 8.44 5.01 -23.47
C ILE A 359 7.75 3.71 -23.89
N LEU A 360 6.48 3.54 -23.52
CA LEU A 360 5.62 2.42 -23.93
C LEU A 360 5.17 2.50 -25.40
N GLU A 361 5.28 3.66 -26.04
CA GLU A 361 4.95 3.78 -27.46
C GLU A 361 5.94 2.99 -28.35
N PRO A 362 5.47 2.46 -29.50
CA PRO A 362 6.36 1.87 -30.50
C PRO A 362 7.41 2.83 -31.04
N ALA A 363 7.10 4.14 -31.03
CA ALA A 363 8.00 5.21 -31.47
C ALA A 363 7.99 6.37 -30.45
N PRO A 364 8.73 6.24 -29.32
CA PRO A 364 8.82 7.28 -28.30
C PRO A 364 9.31 8.60 -28.90
N GLN A 365 8.73 9.71 -28.44
CA GLN A 365 9.18 11.03 -28.84
C GLN A 365 10.35 11.49 -27.96
N PRO A 366 11.21 12.38 -28.48
CA PRO A 366 12.26 13.00 -27.66
C PRO A 366 11.67 13.97 -26.65
N GLY A 367 12.40 14.26 -25.57
CA GLY A 367 12.05 15.23 -24.54
C GLY A 367 11.89 14.66 -23.12
N PHE A 368 12.20 13.39 -22.92
CA PHE A 368 12.15 12.69 -21.63
C PHE A 368 13.46 11.97 -21.30
N GLU A 369 14.53 12.24 -22.05
CA GLU A 369 15.83 11.58 -21.88
C GLU A 369 16.44 11.82 -20.50
N ASP A 370 16.19 12.98 -19.90
CA ASP A 370 16.58 13.29 -18.53
C ASP A 370 15.91 12.37 -17.50
N ILE A 371 14.68 11.92 -17.77
CA ILE A 371 13.94 10.94 -16.94
C ILE A 371 14.60 9.57 -17.11
N TYR A 372 14.80 9.16 -18.37
CA TYR A 372 15.26 7.82 -18.72
C TYR A 372 16.73 7.56 -18.35
N GLU A 373 17.54 8.62 -18.19
CA GLU A 373 18.94 8.53 -17.77
C GLU A 373 19.11 8.57 -16.25
N GLN A 374 18.09 8.95 -15.49
CA GLN A 374 18.18 9.04 -14.04
C GLN A 374 18.11 7.66 -13.38
N LYS A 375 18.93 7.48 -12.34
CA LYS A 375 18.94 6.27 -11.50
C LYS A 375 18.47 6.52 -10.06
N ASP A 376 18.51 7.77 -9.64
CA ASP A 376 18.17 8.19 -8.29
C ASP A 376 17.01 9.17 -8.37
N ILE A 377 15.83 8.70 -7.96
CA ILE A 377 14.59 9.47 -8.00
C ILE A 377 14.67 10.71 -7.10
N LEU A 378 15.45 10.68 -5.99
CA LEU A 378 15.56 11.82 -5.07
C LEU A 378 16.13 13.06 -5.74
N LYS A 379 16.90 12.90 -6.82
CA LYS A 379 17.44 14.02 -7.60
C LYS A 379 16.38 14.76 -8.43
N TRP A 380 15.16 14.21 -8.53
CA TRP A 380 14.03 14.80 -9.25
C TRP A 380 13.14 15.67 -8.38
N PHE A 381 13.17 15.43 -7.06
CA PHE A 381 12.36 16.17 -6.11
C PHE A 381 13.21 17.31 -5.52
N PRO A 382 12.60 18.48 -5.22
CA PRO A 382 13.29 19.51 -4.45
C PRO A 382 13.84 18.91 -3.15
N PRO A 383 14.99 19.35 -2.60
CA PRO A 383 15.63 18.74 -1.43
C PRO A 383 14.80 18.69 -0.12
N ALA A 384 13.59 19.26 -0.14
CA ALA A 384 12.66 19.32 0.99
C ALA A 384 11.43 18.41 0.81
N GLU A 385 11.33 17.67 -0.30
CA GLU A 385 10.20 16.78 -0.61
C GLU A 385 10.74 15.36 -0.85
N LEU A 386 10.17 14.39 -0.12
CA LEU A 386 10.39 12.97 -0.37
C LEU A 386 9.42 12.51 -1.47
N PRO A 387 9.81 11.52 -2.31
CA PRO A 387 8.88 10.94 -3.26
C PRO A 387 7.76 10.22 -2.52
N GLY A 388 6.55 10.27 -3.07
CA GLY A 388 5.46 9.43 -2.58
C GLY A 388 5.50 8.03 -3.18
N ASP A 389 4.69 7.12 -2.62
CA ASP A 389 4.58 5.73 -3.09
C ASP A 389 4.24 5.65 -4.59
N LYS A 390 3.33 6.53 -5.08
CA LYS A 390 3.02 6.63 -6.52
C LYS A 390 4.17 7.14 -7.38
N ASP A 391 4.99 8.07 -6.87
CA ASP A 391 6.15 8.57 -7.60
C ASP A 391 7.19 7.45 -7.80
N LEU A 392 7.47 6.69 -6.74
CA LEU A 392 8.37 5.55 -6.79
C LEU A 392 7.85 4.46 -7.73
N ALA A 393 6.56 4.14 -7.64
CA ALA A 393 5.95 3.13 -8.51
C ALA A 393 6.10 3.48 -10.00
N THR A 394 5.72 4.70 -10.39
CA THR A 394 5.86 5.14 -11.79
C THR A 394 7.34 5.21 -12.20
N PHE A 395 8.23 5.68 -11.32
CA PHE A 395 9.67 5.72 -11.60
C PHE A 395 10.26 4.32 -11.85
N TRP A 396 9.94 3.32 -11.03
CA TRP A 396 10.44 1.97 -11.23
C TRP A 396 9.86 1.29 -12.46
N LEU A 397 8.59 1.51 -12.78
CA LEU A 397 8.02 1.07 -14.06
C LEU A 397 8.73 1.71 -15.27
N ILE A 398 9.16 2.98 -15.19
CA ILE A 398 10.03 3.58 -16.21
C ILE A 398 11.36 2.84 -16.29
N GLN A 399 12.00 2.52 -15.16
CA GLN A 399 13.27 1.80 -15.15
C GLN A 399 13.14 0.40 -15.76
N VAL A 400 12.04 -0.33 -15.49
CA VAL A 400 11.74 -1.60 -16.18
C VAL A 400 11.81 -1.40 -17.69
N MET A 401 11.06 -0.43 -18.22
CA MET A 401 11.02 -0.15 -19.67
C MET A 401 12.37 0.30 -20.24
N VAL A 402 13.11 1.15 -19.53
CA VAL A 402 14.45 1.59 -19.93
C VAL A 402 15.40 0.41 -20.08
N HIS A 403 15.37 -0.54 -19.15
CA HIS A 403 16.23 -1.71 -19.16
C HIS A 403 15.79 -2.76 -20.18
N LEU A 404 14.47 -2.96 -20.37
CA LEU A 404 13.95 -3.79 -21.47
C LEU A 404 14.40 -3.29 -22.85
N LYS A 405 14.35 -1.96 -23.10
CA LYS A 405 14.85 -1.37 -24.36
C LYS A 405 16.37 -1.51 -24.55
N LYS A 406 17.12 -1.77 -23.49
CA LYS A 406 18.57 -2.05 -23.52
C LYS A 406 18.89 -3.56 -23.59
N ASP A 407 17.88 -4.42 -23.76
CA ASP A 407 17.97 -5.89 -23.66
C ASP A 407 18.59 -6.36 -22.31
N ASP A 408 18.39 -5.59 -21.24
CA ASP A 408 18.89 -5.86 -19.89
C ASP A 408 17.79 -6.41 -18.97
N LEU A 409 17.48 -7.70 -19.15
CA LEU A 409 16.38 -8.35 -18.46
C LEU A 409 16.56 -8.44 -16.94
N LEU A 410 17.80 -8.62 -16.44
CA LEU A 410 18.06 -8.74 -15.00
C LEU A 410 17.68 -7.46 -14.27
N SER A 411 18.15 -6.32 -14.75
CA SER A 411 17.80 -5.03 -14.17
C SER A 411 16.30 -4.72 -14.33
N ALA A 412 15.69 -5.12 -15.45
CA ALA A 412 14.25 -4.94 -15.63
C ALA A 412 13.44 -5.73 -14.59
N ILE A 413 13.84 -6.97 -14.29
CA ILE A 413 13.22 -7.79 -13.23
C ILE A 413 13.46 -7.16 -11.86
N TYR A 414 14.67 -6.69 -11.58
CA TYR A 414 15.00 -6.00 -10.32
C TYR A 414 14.05 -4.82 -10.03
N TYR A 415 13.87 -3.90 -11.00
CA TYR A 415 12.96 -2.77 -10.82
C TYR A 415 11.48 -3.17 -10.79
N TYR A 416 11.11 -4.26 -11.46
CA TYR A 416 9.75 -4.79 -11.36
C TYR A 416 9.44 -5.33 -9.97
N TYR A 417 10.41 -6.00 -9.33
CA TYR A 417 10.30 -6.45 -7.95
C TYR A 417 10.31 -5.28 -6.95
N LEU A 418 11.07 -4.21 -7.19
CA LEU A 418 10.92 -2.99 -6.40
C LEU A 418 9.50 -2.41 -6.53
N TYR A 419 8.95 -2.33 -7.74
CA TYR A 419 7.57 -1.91 -7.97
C TYR A 419 6.54 -2.80 -7.27
N SER A 420 6.72 -4.13 -7.26
CA SER A 420 5.74 -5.04 -6.65
C SER A 420 5.56 -4.82 -5.16
N GLU A 421 6.58 -4.31 -4.48
CA GLU A 421 6.56 -4.04 -3.03
C GLU A 421 5.78 -2.76 -2.68
N ILE A 422 5.48 -1.91 -3.68
CA ILE A 422 4.66 -0.72 -3.45
C ILE A 422 3.19 -1.06 -3.60
N ASN A 423 2.43 -0.86 -2.53
CA ASN A 423 0.99 -1.09 -2.51
C ASN A 423 0.19 0.09 -3.12
N VAL A 424 0.47 0.43 -4.38
CA VAL A 424 -0.27 1.47 -5.13
C VAL A 424 -0.71 0.97 -6.49
N THR A 425 -1.92 1.36 -6.89
CA THR A 425 -2.44 1.07 -8.23
C THR A 425 -1.83 2.03 -9.25
N ASN A 426 -1.22 1.48 -10.30
CA ASN A 426 -0.83 2.20 -11.52
C ASN A 426 -1.46 1.50 -12.73
N PHE A 427 -2.33 2.17 -13.48
CA PHE A 427 -3.08 1.49 -14.55
C PHE A 427 -2.22 1.16 -15.79
N MET A 428 -1.04 1.78 -15.93
CA MET A 428 -0.09 1.49 -17.00
C MET A 428 0.76 0.24 -16.73
N VAL A 429 0.71 -0.33 -15.52
CA VAL A 429 1.47 -1.54 -15.14
C VAL A 429 1.22 -2.69 -16.12
N ALA A 430 -0.02 -2.88 -16.57
CA ALA A 430 -0.36 -3.97 -17.49
C ALA A 430 0.41 -3.86 -18.81
N ALA A 431 0.63 -2.65 -19.32
CA ALA A 431 1.41 -2.45 -20.55
C ALA A 431 2.89 -2.78 -20.33
N VAL A 432 3.46 -2.40 -19.17
CA VAL A 432 4.84 -2.74 -18.79
C VAL A 432 5.01 -4.25 -18.60
N GLN A 433 4.05 -4.90 -17.94
CA GLN A 433 4.00 -6.34 -17.71
C GLN A 433 3.92 -7.15 -19.01
N VAL A 434 3.18 -6.65 -20.01
CA VAL A 434 3.16 -7.26 -21.35
C VAL A 434 4.55 -7.23 -21.98
N GLU A 435 5.22 -6.08 -21.99
CA GLU A 435 6.57 -5.93 -22.54
C GLU A 435 7.61 -6.80 -21.78
N LEU A 436 7.50 -6.85 -20.45
CA LEU A 436 8.33 -7.70 -19.60
C LEU A 436 8.10 -9.18 -19.91
N SER A 437 6.84 -9.62 -19.98
CA SER A 437 6.46 -11.00 -20.31
C SER A 437 6.98 -11.41 -21.69
N GLU A 438 6.90 -10.53 -22.69
CA GLU A 438 7.47 -10.79 -24.01
C GLU A 438 9.00 -10.95 -23.96
N ALA A 439 9.70 -10.09 -23.22
CA ALA A 439 11.14 -10.18 -23.04
C ALA A 439 11.56 -11.46 -22.31
N ILE A 440 10.82 -11.86 -21.27
CA ILE A 440 11.02 -13.12 -20.53
C ILE A 440 10.85 -14.31 -21.47
N ARG A 441 9.73 -14.39 -22.20
CA ARG A 441 9.47 -15.49 -23.14
C ARG A 441 10.51 -15.56 -24.24
N LYS A 442 10.99 -14.41 -24.75
CA LYS A 442 12.10 -14.33 -25.71
C LYS A 442 13.37 -14.93 -25.11
N GLU A 443 13.70 -14.61 -23.86
CA GLU A 443 14.89 -15.14 -23.17
C GLU A 443 14.80 -16.65 -22.90
N ILE A 444 13.64 -17.13 -22.43
CA ILE A 444 13.36 -18.56 -22.21
C ILE A 444 13.60 -19.36 -23.50
N ASN A 445 13.20 -18.81 -24.65
CA ASN A 445 13.32 -19.46 -25.96
C ASN A 445 14.70 -19.30 -26.62
N LYS A 446 15.65 -18.57 -26.02
CA LYS A 446 17.04 -18.51 -26.50
C LYS A 446 17.75 -19.84 -26.21
N LYS A 447 18.23 -20.46 -27.29
CA LYS A 447 18.97 -21.74 -27.27
C LYS A 447 20.26 -21.67 -26.47
#